data_AF-A0A1I7E5S9-F1
#
_entry.id   AF-A0A1I7E5S9-F1
#
_cell.length_a   1.000
_cell.length_b   1.000
_cell.length_c   1.000
_cell.angle_alpha   90.00
_cell.angle_beta   90.00
_cell.angle_gamma   90.00
#
_symmetry.space_group_name_H-M   'P 1'
#
loop_
_entity.id
_entity.type
_entity.pdbx_description
1 polymer ?
#
loop_
_entity_poly.entity_id
_entity_poly.type
_entity_poly.pdbx_seq_one_letter_code
_entity_poly.pdbx_strand_id
1 'polypeptide(L)'
;MKRREFGGMAVSALALTAMPFSVSADETCQSPYMPMITGHEEYVYIWTLGVEGMGDEQDKMVTVDLRPNSDTRGQVINSVSVGGRNEAHHAGFNSDRRYLWAGGLDTNRIFIFDVHSDPSKPSLHKTIDSFVKDSGGCVGPHTFFALPGRMMITGLSNDEDHGGRTALVEYNDDGEYVATYWMPTADDMQGAVAADGAVADGYGYDVRALIRKNIMLTSSFTGWSNYMMDFGQMLGDAEAMKRFGGTMVQWDLHTRQPKKVFSVPGAPLEVRFPWGPNANYAFSTTALTSKLWLIYEDDAGEWQAKAVADIGNPADIPLPVDISLAADDQTLWINSFMDGTTRLFDVSDPHNPKQIYEKKIASQVNMVSQSWDGERVYYTSSLLGNWDKKGADDAQYLKAYKWNGSELVDDFEIDFYEAQLGRAHLMRFGSAALYS
;
A
#
# COMPACT_ATOMS: atom_id res chain seq x y z
N MET A 1 -72.54 41.91 12.61
CA MET A 1 -71.54 42.69 13.35
C MET A 1 -70.49 41.68 13.84
N LYS A 2 -69.23 41.82 13.36
CA LYS A 2 -67.91 41.37 13.91
C LYS A 2 -67.95 40.29 15.04
N ARG A 3 -67.27 39.14 15.04
CA ARG A 3 -65.93 38.69 14.57
C ARG A 3 -66.00 37.15 14.42
N ARG A 4 -65.84 36.56 13.23
CA ARG A 4 -64.64 35.90 12.65
C ARG A 4 -63.90 34.91 13.57
N GLU A 5 -63.88 33.68 13.07
CA GLU A 5 -63.39 32.40 13.57
C GLU A 5 -61.87 32.40 13.82
N PHE A 6 -61.44 31.72 14.88
CA PHE A 6 -60.05 31.32 15.09
C PHE A 6 -59.84 29.94 14.46
N GLY A 7 -59.34 29.92 13.22
CA GLY A 7 -58.58 28.80 12.67
C GLY A 7 -57.11 29.21 12.62
N GLY A 8 -56.21 28.43 13.21
CA GLY A 8 -54.81 28.81 13.30
C GLY A 8 -53.89 27.70 13.79
N MET A 9 -53.50 26.86 12.83
CA MET A 9 -52.21 26.17 12.70
C MET A 9 -51.61 25.40 13.90
N ALA A 10 -51.66 24.08 13.76
CA ALA A 10 -50.72 23.15 14.36
C ALA A 10 -49.29 23.47 13.88
N VAL A 11 -48.39 23.71 14.84
CA VAL A 11 -46.94 23.84 14.58
C VAL A 11 -46.37 22.43 14.42
N SER A 12 -46.17 22.01 13.18
CA SER A 12 -45.33 20.86 12.85
C SER A 12 -43.87 21.27 13.05
N ALA A 13 -43.27 20.84 14.16
CA ALA A 13 -41.82 20.87 14.33
C ALA A 13 -41.21 19.87 13.34
N LEU A 14 -40.66 20.36 12.22
CA LEU A 14 -39.75 19.59 11.39
C LEU A 14 -38.50 19.32 12.24
N ALA A 15 -38.38 18.11 12.74
CA ALA A 15 -37.11 17.55 13.15
C ALA A 15 -36.24 17.47 11.89
N LEU A 16 -35.30 18.41 11.74
CA LEU A 16 -34.13 18.22 10.89
C LEU A 16 -33.32 17.10 11.53
N THR A 17 -33.64 15.86 11.15
CA THR A 17 -32.72 14.74 11.28
C THR A 17 -31.50 15.10 10.44
N ALA A 18 -30.46 15.62 11.10
CA ALA A 18 -29.11 15.57 10.57
C ALA A 18 -28.83 14.10 10.33
N MET A 19 -28.93 13.66 9.07
CA MET A 19 -28.38 12.37 8.69
C MET A 19 -26.88 12.47 8.97
N PRO A 20 -26.30 11.59 9.80
CA PRO A 20 -24.86 11.54 9.90
C PRO A 20 -24.36 11.23 8.49
N PHE A 21 -23.51 12.10 7.96
CA PHE A 21 -22.68 11.75 6.82
C PHE A 21 -21.85 10.55 7.27
N SER A 22 -22.27 9.35 6.89
CA SER A 22 -21.41 8.19 6.92
C SER A 22 -20.27 8.51 5.95
N VAL A 23 -19.11 8.85 6.50
CA VAL A 23 -17.86 8.83 5.76
C VAL A 23 -17.61 7.36 5.46
N SER A 24 -17.78 6.96 4.22
CA SER A 24 -17.85 5.54 3.83
C SER A 24 -16.70 5.16 2.89
N ALA A 25 -15.69 4.54 3.52
CA ALA A 25 -14.51 3.78 3.10
C ALA A 25 -14.20 3.27 1.66
N ASP A 26 -12.97 3.40 1.10
CA ASP A 26 -12.46 2.62 -0.06
C ASP A 26 -11.55 1.47 0.39
N GLU A 27 -11.05 0.62 -0.53
CA GLU A 27 -9.97 -0.36 -0.33
C GLU A 27 -9.11 -0.01 0.89
N THR A 28 -9.07 -0.94 1.83
CA THR A 28 -8.78 -0.64 3.23
C THR A 28 -7.37 -0.12 3.51
N CYS A 29 -6.51 -0.18 2.50
CA CYS A 29 -5.10 0.17 2.54
C CYS A 29 -4.81 1.58 1.97
N GLN A 30 -5.83 2.30 1.52
CA GLN A 30 -5.75 3.60 0.85
C GLN A 30 -5.74 4.79 1.82
N SER A 31 -5.39 5.97 1.31
CA SER A 31 -5.50 7.23 2.07
C SER A 31 -6.95 7.51 2.49
N PRO A 32 -7.22 7.91 3.75
CA PRO A 32 -8.58 8.22 4.20
C PRO A 32 -9.18 9.50 3.60
N TYR A 33 -8.39 10.26 2.83
CA TYR A 33 -8.85 11.50 2.18
C TYR A 33 -9.51 11.28 0.81
N MET A 34 -9.45 10.06 0.28
CA MET A 34 -9.89 9.79 -1.09
C MET A 34 -11.37 9.42 -1.16
N PRO A 35 -12.04 9.70 -2.30
CA PRO A 35 -13.31 9.07 -2.66
C PRO A 35 -13.22 7.54 -2.64
N MET A 36 -14.37 6.89 -2.53
CA MET A 36 -14.40 5.53 -2.01
C MET A 36 -15.35 4.60 -2.76
N ILE A 37 -14.86 3.40 -3.12
CA ILE A 37 -15.64 2.35 -3.78
C ILE A 37 -16.20 1.43 -2.70
N THR A 38 -17.37 1.81 -2.19
CA THR A 38 -18.09 1.04 -1.17
C THR A 38 -18.97 -0.08 -1.76
N GLY A 39 -19.18 -0.04 -3.07
CA GLY A 39 -19.91 -1.06 -3.83
C GLY A 39 -18.96 -2.02 -4.55
N HIS A 40 -19.31 -2.39 -5.77
CA HIS A 40 -18.42 -3.17 -6.63
C HIS A 40 -17.39 -2.27 -7.31
N GLU A 41 -16.13 -2.63 -7.14
CA GLU A 41 -15.06 -2.21 -8.05
C GLU A 41 -15.36 -2.69 -9.48
N GLU A 42 -15.21 -1.79 -10.44
CA GLU A 42 -15.48 -2.08 -11.86
C GLU A 42 -14.21 -2.43 -12.61
N TYR A 43 -13.06 -1.99 -12.11
CA TYR A 43 -11.76 -2.20 -12.72
C TYR A 43 -10.70 -2.49 -11.65
N VAL A 44 -9.68 -3.27 -12.01
CA VAL A 44 -8.40 -3.28 -11.30
C VAL A 44 -7.30 -2.83 -12.25
N TYR A 45 -6.54 -1.84 -11.79
CA TYR A 45 -5.33 -1.34 -12.43
C TYR A 45 -4.13 -2.04 -11.83
N ILE A 46 -3.28 -2.59 -12.69
CA ILE A 46 -2.13 -3.40 -12.28
C ILE A 46 -0.86 -2.79 -12.84
N TRP A 47 -0.01 -2.31 -11.95
CA TRP A 47 1.30 -1.82 -12.31
C TRP A 47 2.23 -3.01 -12.55
N THR A 48 2.74 -3.13 -13.77
CA THR A 48 3.36 -4.35 -14.28
C THR A 48 4.77 -4.06 -14.77
N LEU A 49 5.74 -4.86 -14.31
CA LEU A 49 7.15 -4.78 -14.69
C LEU A 49 7.40 -5.53 -15.99
N GLY A 50 8.05 -4.86 -16.95
CA GLY A 50 8.40 -5.42 -18.25
C GLY A 50 9.47 -6.51 -18.16
N VAL A 51 9.38 -7.49 -19.05
CA VAL A 51 10.33 -8.62 -19.16
C VAL A 51 10.94 -8.64 -20.55
N GLU A 52 12.25 -8.82 -20.64
CA GLU A 52 12.96 -8.95 -21.92
C GLU A 52 12.41 -10.15 -22.73
N GLY A 53 12.15 -9.93 -24.02
CA GLY A 53 11.56 -10.92 -24.92
C GLY A 53 10.06 -11.17 -24.74
N MET A 54 9.35 -10.42 -23.88
CA MET A 54 7.93 -10.59 -23.62
C MET A 54 7.11 -9.37 -24.06
N GLY A 55 6.11 -9.58 -24.91
CA GLY A 55 5.25 -8.48 -25.39
C GLY A 55 6.07 -7.35 -26.01
N ASP A 56 5.91 -6.14 -25.49
CA ASP A 56 6.71 -4.96 -25.84
C ASP A 56 7.85 -4.65 -24.85
N GLU A 57 8.10 -5.59 -23.92
CA GLU A 57 9.14 -5.60 -22.88
C GLU A 57 9.12 -4.43 -21.89
N GLN A 58 8.11 -3.58 -21.94
CA GLN A 58 8.05 -2.34 -21.16
C GLN A 58 7.21 -2.51 -19.90
N ASP A 59 7.49 -1.67 -18.91
CA ASP A 59 6.56 -1.47 -17.82
C ASP A 59 5.25 -0.87 -18.35
N LYS A 60 4.13 -1.30 -17.78
CA LYS A 60 2.80 -0.88 -18.25
C LYS A 60 1.74 -0.92 -17.16
N MET A 61 0.74 -0.06 -17.34
CA MET A 61 -0.49 -0.11 -16.57
C MET A 61 -1.47 -1.02 -17.29
N VAL A 62 -1.85 -2.14 -16.67
CA VAL A 62 -2.84 -3.09 -17.19
C VAL A 62 -4.18 -2.81 -16.53
N THR A 63 -5.27 -2.84 -17.29
CA THR A 63 -6.65 -2.68 -16.78
C THR A 63 -7.43 -3.97 -17.02
N VAL A 64 -7.94 -4.55 -15.94
CA VAL A 64 -8.80 -5.74 -15.96
C VAL A 64 -10.22 -5.34 -15.57
N ASP A 65 -11.20 -5.90 -16.29
CA ASP A 65 -12.62 -5.65 -16.06
C ASP A 65 -13.17 -6.51 -14.91
N LEU A 66 -13.76 -5.87 -13.90
CA LEU A 66 -14.36 -6.52 -12.73
C LEU A 66 -15.89 -6.40 -12.70
N ARG A 67 -16.49 -5.70 -13.66
CA ARG A 67 -17.95 -5.44 -13.68
C ARG A 67 -18.73 -6.76 -13.70
N PRO A 68 -19.66 -7.00 -12.75
CA PRO A 68 -20.34 -8.29 -12.59
C PRO A 68 -21.08 -8.82 -13.83
N ASN A 69 -21.63 -7.92 -14.65
CA ASN A 69 -22.43 -8.25 -15.83
C ASN A 69 -21.71 -7.98 -17.15
N SER A 70 -20.40 -7.80 -17.13
CA SER A 70 -19.62 -7.55 -18.34
C SER A 70 -19.22 -8.87 -19.02
N ASP A 71 -19.35 -8.92 -20.34
CA ASP A 71 -18.89 -10.05 -21.16
C ASP A 71 -17.36 -10.23 -21.11
N THR A 72 -16.63 -9.19 -20.69
CA THR A 72 -15.16 -9.19 -20.53
C THR A 72 -14.72 -9.30 -19.07
N ARG A 73 -15.61 -9.63 -18.13
CA ARG A 73 -15.24 -9.76 -16.72
C ARG A 73 -14.11 -10.78 -16.55
N GLY A 74 -13.08 -10.41 -15.78
CA GLY A 74 -11.89 -11.22 -15.56
C GLY A 74 -10.92 -11.23 -16.74
N GLN A 75 -11.07 -10.31 -17.71
CA GLN A 75 -10.19 -10.16 -18.86
C GLN A 75 -9.48 -8.81 -18.84
N VAL A 76 -8.27 -8.79 -19.42
CA VAL A 76 -7.56 -7.55 -19.73
C VAL A 76 -8.30 -6.81 -20.84
N ILE A 77 -8.71 -5.58 -20.57
CA ILE A 77 -9.45 -4.73 -21.51
C ILE A 77 -8.62 -3.56 -22.04
N ASN A 78 -7.52 -3.21 -21.35
CA ASN A 78 -6.59 -2.17 -21.79
C ASN A 78 -5.20 -2.39 -21.20
N SER A 79 -4.17 -1.90 -21.91
CA SER A 79 -2.82 -1.72 -21.37
C SER A 79 -2.17 -0.48 -21.97
N VAL A 80 -1.38 0.24 -21.16
CA VAL A 80 -0.60 1.40 -21.62
C VAL A 80 0.83 1.31 -21.09
N SER A 81 1.79 1.20 -22.01
CA SER A 81 3.22 1.11 -21.72
C SER A 81 3.86 2.49 -21.61
N VAL A 82 4.89 2.61 -20.78
CA VAL A 82 5.51 3.92 -20.44
C VAL A 82 6.94 4.10 -20.95
N GLY A 83 7.52 3.11 -21.62
CA GLY A 83 8.93 3.12 -22.00
C GLY A 83 9.84 2.49 -20.94
N GLY A 84 10.75 1.63 -21.40
CA GLY A 84 11.78 1.00 -20.59
C GLY A 84 11.26 -0.03 -19.57
N ARG A 85 12.21 -0.57 -18.80
CA ARG A 85 12.00 -1.42 -17.63
C ARG A 85 12.53 -0.64 -16.44
N ASN A 86 11.64 -0.12 -15.62
CA ASN A 86 11.93 0.89 -14.61
C ASN A 86 11.93 0.32 -13.18
N GLU A 87 11.74 -0.99 -13.04
CA GLU A 87 11.37 -1.66 -11.79
C GLU A 87 10.01 -1.13 -11.27
N ALA A 88 8.97 -1.25 -12.10
CA ALA A 88 7.59 -0.95 -11.74
C ALA A 88 7.19 -1.67 -10.45
N HIS A 89 6.78 -0.89 -9.45
CA HIS A 89 6.53 -1.43 -8.10
C HIS A 89 5.24 -0.85 -7.51
N HIS A 90 5.32 0.21 -6.68
CA HIS A 90 4.15 0.81 -6.05
C HIS A 90 3.55 1.99 -6.83
N ALA A 91 2.29 2.28 -6.53
CA ALA A 91 1.44 3.29 -7.11
C ALA A 91 0.33 3.71 -6.11
N GLY A 92 -0.23 4.89 -6.31
CA GLY A 92 -1.28 5.45 -5.45
C GLY A 92 -2.02 6.58 -6.15
N PHE A 93 -3.30 6.71 -5.83
CA PHE A 93 -4.11 7.79 -6.39
C PHE A 93 -3.78 9.12 -5.72
N ASN A 94 -4.00 10.23 -6.42
CA ASN A 94 -4.11 11.54 -5.78
C ASN A 94 -5.44 11.66 -5.01
N SER A 95 -5.60 12.74 -4.23
CA SER A 95 -6.69 12.84 -3.25
C SER A 95 -8.11 12.82 -3.85
N ASP A 96 -8.30 13.23 -5.11
CA ASP A 96 -9.58 13.18 -5.82
C ASP A 96 -9.75 11.94 -6.73
N ARG A 97 -8.76 11.04 -6.70
CA ARG A 97 -8.64 9.80 -7.48
C ARG A 97 -8.59 9.94 -9.00
N ARG A 98 -8.47 11.16 -9.53
CA ARG A 98 -8.44 11.33 -10.99
C ARG A 98 -7.18 10.83 -11.63
N TYR A 99 -6.09 10.79 -10.87
CA TYR A 99 -4.78 10.38 -11.35
C TYR A 99 -4.18 9.29 -10.48
N LEU A 100 -3.62 8.27 -11.13
CA LEU A 100 -2.85 7.21 -10.50
C LEU A 100 -1.35 7.46 -10.73
N TRP A 101 -0.60 7.68 -9.66
CA TRP A 101 0.84 7.91 -9.68
C TRP A 101 1.56 6.59 -9.45
N ALA A 102 2.49 6.21 -10.31
CA ALA A 102 3.21 4.94 -10.24
C ALA A 102 4.72 5.15 -10.38
N GLY A 103 5.49 4.50 -9.52
CA GLY A 103 6.95 4.62 -9.46
C GLY A 103 7.68 3.53 -10.22
N GLY A 104 8.84 3.87 -10.77
CA GLY A 104 9.89 2.93 -11.10
C GLY A 104 11.02 3.02 -10.06
N LEU A 105 11.28 1.95 -9.33
CA LEU A 105 12.25 1.94 -8.23
C LEU A 105 13.70 2.17 -8.72
N ASP A 106 14.04 1.68 -9.90
CA ASP A 106 15.42 1.75 -10.39
C ASP A 106 15.71 3.08 -11.11
N THR A 107 14.82 3.48 -12.02
CA THR A 107 15.03 4.70 -12.83
C THR A 107 14.58 5.98 -12.12
N ASN A 108 13.89 5.86 -10.98
CA ASN A 108 13.33 6.98 -10.21
C ASN A 108 12.26 7.79 -10.94
N ARG A 109 11.77 7.29 -12.07
CA ARG A 109 10.70 7.94 -12.83
C ARG A 109 9.36 7.71 -12.14
N ILE A 110 8.52 8.73 -12.18
CA ILE A 110 7.13 8.65 -11.73
C ILE A 110 6.23 8.88 -12.93
N PHE A 111 5.29 7.97 -13.14
CA PHE A 111 4.31 8.00 -14.22
C PHE A 111 2.94 8.31 -13.63
N ILE A 112 2.28 9.33 -14.16
CA ILE A 112 0.95 9.77 -13.71
C ILE A 112 -0.04 9.42 -14.81
N PHE A 113 -1.00 8.56 -14.50
CA PHE A 113 -2.05 8.12 -15.41
C PHE A 113 -3.35 8.83 -15.12
N ASP A 114 -4.01 9.36 -16.15
CA ASP A 114 -5.41 9.78 -16.07
C ASP A 114 -6.28 8.52 -16.06
N VAL A 115 -7.01 8.31 -14.96
CA VAL A 115 -7.95 7.20 -14.73
C VAL A 115 -9.40 7.69 -14.61
N HIS A 116 -9.62 9.00 -14.78
CA HIS A 116 -10.92 9.65 -14.65
C HIS A 116 -11.61 9.84 -15.99
N SER A 117 -10.87 10.27 -17.02
CA SER A 117 -11.46 10.58 -18.33
C SER A 117 -12.09 9.35 -18.99
N ASP A 118 -11.47 8.19 -18.84
CA ASP A 118 -12.02 6.88 -19.18
C ASP A 118 -11.42 5.82 -18.24
N PRO A 119 -12.12 5.43 -17.17
CA PRO A 119 -11.64 4.44 -16.21
C PRO A 119 -11.37 3.05 -16.83
N SER A 120 -12.00 2.73 -17.96
CA SER A 120 -11.72 1.47 -18.67
C SER A 120 -10.44 1.51 -19.50
N LYS A 121 -9.92 2.72 -19.74
CA LYS A 121 -8.78 2.98 -20.63
C LYS A 121 -7.87 4.09 -20.09
N PRO A 122 -7.16 3.86 -18.97
CA PRO A 122 -6.19 4.82 -18.45
C PRO A 122 -5.17 5.25 -19.51
N SER A 123 -4.72 6.50 -19.42
CA SER A 123 -3.73 7.07 -20.34
C SER A 123 -2.61 7.78 -19.58
N LEU A 124 -1.38 7.72 -20.10
CA LEU A 124 -0.26 8.42 -19.49
C LEU A 124 -0.46 9.94 -19.64
N HIS A 125 -0.62 10.62 -18.52
CA HIS A 125 -0.86 12.07 -18.45
C HIS A 125 0.45 12.86 -18.32
N LYS A 126 1.34 12.43 -17.42
CA LYS A 126 2.61 13.11 -17.12
C LYS A 126 3.67 12.11 -16.69
N THR A 127 4.93 12.43 -16.96
CA THR A 127 6.09 11.75 -16.39
C THR A 127 6.94 12.76 -15.63
N ILE A 128 7.34 12.42 -14.41
CA ILE A 128 8.32 13.16 -13.63
C ILE A 128 9.62 12.35 -13.67
N ASP A 129 10.66 12.93 -14.28
CA ASP A 129 12.02 12.35 -14.37
C ASP A 129 13.04 13.11 -13.50
N SER A 130 12.57 14.13 -12.78
CA SER A 130 13.37 14.99 -11.90
C SER A 130 13.42 14.52 -10.45
N PHE A 131 12.79 13.39 -10.08
CA PHE A 131 12.62 12.97 -8.67
C PHE A 131 13.89 13.06 -7.82
N VAL A 132 15.00 12.50 -8.32
CA VAL A 132 16.30 12.52 -7.61
C VAL A 132 16.80 13.95 -7.43
N LYS A 133 16.75 14.75 -8.50
CA LYS A 133 17.20 16.15 -8.48
C LYS A 133 16.34 17.01 -7.56
N ASP A 134 15.02 16.90 -7.69
CA ASP A 134 14.04 17.70 -6.95
C ASP A 134 14.12 17.38 -5.46
N SER A 135 14.26 16.10 -5.12
CA SER A 135 14.37 15.67 -3.73
C SER A 135 15.71 15.99 -3.07
N GLY A 136 16.74 16.35 -3.85
CA GLY A 136 18.09 16.53 -3.35
C GLY A 136 18.81 15.20 -3.07
N GLY A 137 18.48 14.14 -3.83
CA GLY A 137 19.23 12.89 -3.85
C GLY A 137 18.47 11.65 -3.39
N CYS A 138 17.15 11.71 -3.18
CA CYS A 138 16.36 10.54 -2.82
C CYS A 138 16.11 9.64 -4.04
N VAL A 139 16.22 8.33 -3.89
CA VAL A 139 16.01 7.34 -4.96
C VAL A 139 15.08 6.20 -4.50
N GLY A 140 14.50 5.47 -5.45
CA GLY A 140 13.52 4.42 -5.24
C GLY A 140 12.16 4.94 -4.75
N PRO A 141 11.42 5.75 -5.54
CA PRO A 141 10.08 6.19 -5.15
C PRO A 141 9.15 4.98 -5.00
N HIS A 142 8.68 4.73 -3.79
CA HIS A 142 7.95 3.52 -3.42
C HIS A 142 6.48 3.81 -3.12
N THR A 143 6.11 4.12 -1.89
CA THR A 143 4.71 4.39 -1.53
C THR A 143 4.29 5.77 -2.00
N PHE A 144 3.13 5.84 -2.67
CA PHE A 144 2.45 7.07 -3.08
C PHE A 144 1.21 7.27 -2.22
N PHE A 145 1.30 8.17 -1.24
CA PHE A 145 0.25 8.41 -0.26
C PHE A 145 -0.41 9.78 -0.46
N ALA A 146 -1.69 9.78 -0.85
CA ALA A 146 -2.46 11.01 -1.00
C ALA A 146 -2.69 11.73 0.32
N LEU A 147 -2.46 13.03 0.29
CA LEU A 147 -2.92 14.01 1.25
C LEU A 147 -3.73 15.08 0.48
N PRO A 148 -4.57 15.89 1.14
CA PRO A 148 -5.32 16.92 0.44
C PRO A 148 -4.40 17.90 -0.30
N GLY A 149 -4.48 17.94 -1.63
CA GLY A 149 -3.64 18.81 -2.48
C GLY A 149 -2.18 18.39 -2.62
N ARG A 150 -1.81 17.19 -2.13
CA ARG A 150 -0.43 16.75 -1.94
C ARG A 150 -0.26 15.25 -2.17
N MET A 151 0.88 14.87 -2.72
CA MET A 151 1.34 13.50 -2.82
C MET A 151 2.58 13.33 -1.96
N MET A 152 2.49 12.50 -0.93
CA MET A 152 3.64 12.11 -0.11
C MET A 152 4.24 10.82 -0.66
N ILE A 153 5.52 10.84 -1.01
CA ILE A 153 6.21 9.72 -1.63
C ILE A 153 7.33 9.25 -0.71
N THR A 154 7.41 7.97 -0.39
CA THR A 154 8.60 7.42 0.29
C THR A 154 9.68 7.09 -0.73
N GLY A 155 10.95 7.30 -0.39
CA GLY A 155 12.06 6.68 -1.09
C GLY A 155 12.56 5.43 -0.37
N LEU A 156 13.39 4.63 -1.02
CA LEU A 156 14.09 3.49 -0.42
C LEU A 156 15.59 3.72 -0.20
N SER A 157 16.18 4.71 -0.86
CA SER A 157 17.63 4.90 -0.88
C SER A 157 18.03 6.34 -1.23
N ASN A 158 19.31 6.56 -1.52
CA ASN A 158 19.88 7.85 -1.94
C ASN A 158 20.90 7.68 -3.09
N ASP A 159 21.19 8.75 -3.82
CA ASP A 159 22.12 8.79 -4.96
C ASP A 159 23.60 9.00 -4.59
N GLU A 160 23.92 9.16 -3.31
CA GLU A 160 25.29 9.33 -2.81
C GLU A 160 26.02 7.98 -2.69
N ASP A 161 25.38 7.00 -2.03
CA ASP A 161 25.98 5.69 -1.75
C ASP A 161 25.10 4.48 -2.09
N HIS A 162 23.86 4.71 -2.57
CA HIS A 162 22.86 3.65 -2.81
C HIS A 162 22.61 2.74 -1.59
N GLY A 163 22.87 3.25 -0.38
CA GLY A 163 22.59 2.63 0.91
C GLY A 163 21.15 2.87 1.35
N GLY A 164 20.78 2.45 2.57
CA GLY A 164 19.39 2.52 3.04
C GLY A 164 18.90 3.89 3.49
N ARG A 165 19.78 4.90 3.60
CA ARG A 165 19.37 6.25 3.98
C ARG A 165 18.42 6.83 2.93
N THR A 166 17.29 7.35 3.37
CA THR A 166 16.22 7.85 2.47
C THR A 166 15.39 8.98 3.09
N ALA A 167 14.34 9.41 2.39
CA ALA A 167 13.47 10.51 2.75
C ALA A 167 12.00 10.25 2.38
N LEU A 168 11.13 11.12 2.90
CA LEU A 168 9.82 11.42 2.35
C LEU A 168 9.94 12.61 1.40
N VAL A 169 9.30 12.54 0.23
CA VAL A 169 9.31 13.60 -0.79
C VAL A 169 7.88 14.00 -1.11
N GLU A 170 7.58 15.28 -1.01
CA GLU A 170 6.25 15.83 -1.19
C GLU A 170 6.14 16.56 -2.52
N TYR A 171 5.11 16.23 -3.29
CA TYR A 171 4.68 16.93 -4.51
C TYR A 171 3.28 17.51 -4.31
N ASN A 172 2.90 18.51 -5.09
CA ASN A 172 1.50 18.91 -5.23
C ASN A 172 0.77 18.03 -6.27
N ASP A 173 -0.56 18.15 -6.36
CA ASP A 173 -1.36 17.36 -7.30
C ASP A 173 -1.01 17.62 -8.79
N ASP A 174 -0.39 18.76 -9.10
CA ASP A 174 0.09 19.10 -10.45
C ASP A 174 1.43 18.42 -10.79
N GLY A 175 2.03 17.68 -9.85
CA GLY A 175 3.34 17.04 -10.06
C GLY A 175 4.50 18.02 -9.99
N GLU A 176 4.41 19.04 -9.15
CA GLU A 176 5.49 19.97 -8.82
C GLU A 176 6.05 19.67 -7.43
N TYR A 177 7.37 19.66 -7.31
CA TYR A 177 8.07 19.45 -6.06
C TYR A 177 7.70 20.50 -5.00
N VAL A 178 7.51 20.04 -3.76
CA VAL A 178 7.21 20.90 -2.60
C VAL A 178 8.35 20.86 -1.58
N ALA A 179 8.72 19.66 -1.10
CA ALA A 179 9.70 19.51 -0.03
C ALA A 179 10.27 18.09 0.09
N THR A 180 11.41 17.95 0.76
CA THR A 180 12.02 16.68 1.17
C THR A 180 12.18 16.65 2.68
N TYR A 181 11.86 15.52 3.30
CA TYR A 181 11.99 15.25 4.73
C TYR A 181 12.82 13.99 4.93
N TRP A 182 14.11 14.15 5.20
CA TRP A 182 15.02 13.00 5.40
C TRP A 182 14.66 12.21 6.66
N MET A 183 14.77 10.89 6.60
CA MET A 183 14.54 10.04 7.77
C MET A 183 15.53 10.37 8.89
N PRO A 184 15.11 10.33 10.17
CA PRO A 184 16.02 10.54 11.29
C PRO A 184 17.09 9.45 11.34
N THR A 185 18.28 9.81 11.80
CA THR A 185 19.40 8.88 11.99
C THR A 185 19.89 8.94 13.44
N ALA A 186 20.77 8.00 13.81
CA ALA A 186 21.42 8.02 15.13
C ALA A 186 22.15 9.34 15.42
N ASP A 187 22.71 9.98 14.39
CA ASP A 187 23.47 11.24 14.50
C ASP A 187 22.56 12.48 14.46
N ASP A 188 21.40 12.38 13.80
CA ASP A 188 20.41 13.44 13.72
C ASP A 188 18.98 12.89 13.85
N MET A 189 18.48 12.90 15.08
CA MET A 189 17.12 12.48 15.42
C MET A 189 16.05 13.51 15.00
N GLN A 190 16.44 14.71 14.56
CA GLN A 190 15.51 15.77 14.11
C GLN A 190 14.39 16.10 15.12
N GLY A 191 14.67 15.93 16.41
CA GLY A 191 13.72 16.15 17.51
C GLY A 191 12.87 14.94 17.91
N ALA A 192 13.01 13.79 17.24
CA ALA A 192 12.41 12.55 17.70
C ALA A 192 13.08 12.03 18.97
N VAL A 193 12.32 11.31 19.78
CA VAL A 193 12.82 10.52 20.90
C VAL A 193 12.86 9.03 20.54
N ALA A 194 13.82 8.29 21.09
CA ALA A 194 13.87 6.85 20.95
C ALA A 194 12.90 6.16 21.92
N ALA A 195 12.02 5.29 21.43
CA ALA A 195 11.27 4.36 22.26
C ALA A 195 12.19 3.21 22.69
N ASP A 196 12.24 2.90 23.98
CA ASP A 196 12.98 1.75 24.53
C ASP A 196 14.42 1.59 24.02
N GLY A 197 15.13 2.71 23.79
CA GLY A 197 16.51 2.69 23.30
C GLY A 197 16.68 2.37 21.81
N ALA A 198 15.61 2.50 21.01
CA ALA A 198 15.69 2.40 19.55
C ALA A 198 16.76 3.31 18.95
N VAL A 199 17.40 2.85 17.87
CA VAL A 199 18.40 3.60 17.11
C VAL A 199 17.81 3.88 15.75
N ALA A 200 17.64 5.17 15.40
CA ALA A 200 17.13 5.55 14.10
C ALA A 200 18.13 5.16 12.99
N ASP A 201 17.69 4.30 12.08
CA ASP A 201 18.53 3.72 11.03
C ASP A 201 18.61 4.59 9.77
N GLY A 202 17.69 5.55 9.61
CA GLY A 202 17.58 6.40 8.43
C GLY A 202 16.84 5.75 7.25
N TYR A 203 16.25 4.56 7.46
CA TYR A 203 15.62 3.77 6.40
C TYR A 203 14.14 4.12 6.26
N GLY A 204 13.58 3.77 5.09
CA GLY A 204 12.20 4.04 4.73
C GLY A 204 11.62 2.91 3.89
N TYR A 205 10.29 2.81 3.87
CA TYR A 205 9.55 1.90 3.01
C TYR A 205 8.12 2.40 2.78
N ASP A 206 7.20 2.18 3.71
CA ASP A 206 5.80 2.57 3.59
C ASP A 206 5.47 3.81 4.42
N VAL A 207 4.38 4.49 4.09
CA VAL A 207 3.85 5.62 4.87
C VAL A 207 2.33 5.57 4.93
N ARG A 208 1.76 5.68 6.14
CA ARG A 208 0.31 5.84 6.35
C ARG A 208 0.03 6.85 7.46
N ALA A 209 -1.18 7.38 7.50
CA ALA A 209 -1.56 8.40 8.45
C ALA A 209 -2.85 8.08 9.22
N LEU A 210 -2.82 8.39 10.52
CA LEU A 210 -3.98 8.44 11.40
C LEU A 210 -4.38 9.90 11.63
N ILE A 211 -5.17 10.42 10.70
CA ILE A 211 -5.42 11.85 10.55
C ILE A 211 -5.98 12.49 11.83
N ARG A 212 -6.98 11.86 12.45
CA ARG A 212 -7.65 12.41 13.66
C ARG A 212 -6.69 12.59 14.84
N LYS A 213 -5.55 11.90 14.83
CA LYS A 213 -4.50 11.98 15.85
C LYS A 213 -3.30 12.83 15.41
N ASN A 214 -3.33 13.40 14.21
CA ASN A 214 -2.21 14.11 13.59
C ASN A 214 -0.93 13.25 13.52
N ILE A 215 -1.08 11.95 13.20
CA ILE A 215 0.03 11.00 13.17
C ILE A 215 0.24 10.48 11.76
N MET A 216 1.50 10.36 11.38
CA MET A 216 1.96 9.57 10.25
C MET A 216 2.99 8.56 10.75
N LEU A 217 2.93 7.33 10.24
CA LEU A 217 3.89 6.29 10.51
C LEU A 217 4.64 5.98 9.23
N THR A 218 5.96 5.88 9.32
CA THR A 218 6.81 5.32 8.28
C THR A 218 7.45 4.03 8.76
N SER A 219 7.63 3.09 7.83
CA SER A 219 8.33 1.83 8.08
C SER A 219 9.69 1.79 7.36
N SER A 220 10.37 0.65 7.35
CA SER A 220 11.76 0.57 6.86
C SER A 220 12.08 -0.75 6.14
N PHE A 221 12.87 -0.65 5.07
CA PHE A 221 13.26 -1.81 4.27
C PHE A 221 14.77 -1.88 4.03
N THR A 222 15.25 -1.70 2.80
CA THR A 222 16.67 -1.78 2.45
C THR A 222 16.97 -0.85 1.29
N GLY A 223 18.24 -0.50 1.12
CA GLY A 223 18.70 0.41 0.06
C GLY A 223 18.85 -0.27 -1.30
N TRP A 224 19.09 0.56 -2.33
CA TRP A 224 19.20 0.11 -3.73
C TRP A 224 20.23 -0.98 -3.94
N SER A 225 21.38 -0.89 -3.27
CA SER A 225 22.43 -1.91 -3.35
C SER A 225 21.99 -3.31 -2.90
N ASN A 226 20.94 -3.41 -2.09
CA ASN A 226 20.38 -4.68 -1.63
C ASN A 226 19.15 -5.09 -2.45
N TYR A 227 18.16 -4.20 -2.66
CA TYR A 227 16.92 -4.60 -3.36
C TYR A 227 17.15 -4.85 -4.86
N MET A 228 18.18 -4.26 -5.47
CA MET A 228 18.59 -4.58 -6.84
C MET A 228 19.59 -5.73 -6.92
N MET A 229 20.03 -6.30 -5.80
CA MET A 229 20.88 -7.50 -5.79
C MET A 229 20.04 -8.75 -6.07
N ASP A 230 20.64 -9.78 -6.71
CA ASP A 230 20.03 -11.10 -6.78
C ASP A 230 19.71 -11.62 -5.37
N PHE A 231 18.50 -12.13 -5.18
CA PHE A 231 18.02 -12.54 -3.86
C PHE A 231 18.88 -13.61 -3.18
N GLY A 232 19.36 -14.61 -3.92
CA GLY A 232 20.22 -15.66 -3.37
C GLY A 232 21.59 -15.12 -2.96
N GLN A 233 22.14 -14.20 -3.77
CA GLN A 233 23.38 -13.49 -3.41
C GLN A 233 23.19 -12.64 -2.15
N MET A 234 22.10 -11.88 -2.07
CA MET A 234 21.79 -11.01 -0.93
C MET A 234 21.66 -11.82 0.37
N LEU A 235 20.90 -12.92 0.35
CA LEU A 235 20.77 -13.81 1.52
C LEU A 235 22.09 -14.45 1.96
N GLY A 236 23.00 -14.71 1.02
CA GLY A 236 24.31 -15.29 1.29
C GLY A 236 25.36 -14.28 1.77
N ASP A 237 25.10 -12.97 1.66
CA ASP A 237 26.05 -11.91 2.01
C ASP A 237 25.75 -11.36 3.41
N ALA A 238 26.65 -11.67 4.36
CA ALA A 238 26.50 -11.25 5.75
C ALA A 238 26.53 -9.72 5.95
N GLU A 239 27.17 -8.95 5.08
CA GLU A 239 27.14 -7.49 5.13
C GLU A 239 25.85 -6.94 4.51
N ALA A 240 25.35 -7.56 3.44
CA ALA A 240 24.04 -7.22 2.89
C ALA A 240 22.93 -7.46 3.91
N MET A 241 22.95 -8.58 4.62
CA MET A 241 21.95 -8.90 5.64
C MET A 241 21.96 -7.95 6.85
N LYS A 242 23.03 -7.19 7.08
CA LYS A 242 23.06 -6.12 8.10
C LYS A 242 22.41 -4.82 7.63
N ARG A 243 22.23 -4.64 6.32
CA ARG A 243 21.66 -3.43 5.70
C ARG A 243 20.15 -3.55 5.52
N PHE A 244 19.44 -3.99 6.55
CA PHE A 244 17.98 -3.97 6.59
C PHE A 244 17.51 -3.12 7.75
N GLY A 245 16.49 -2.32 7.48
CA GLY A 245 15.82 -1.46 8.45
C GLY A 245 15.20 -2.28 9.57
N GLY A 246 15.20 -1.69 10.75
CA GLY A 246 14.67 -2.29 11.96
C GLY A 246 13.84 -1.32 12.77
N THR A 247 13.38 -0.23 12.14
CA THR A 247 12.64 0.82 12.82
C THR A 247 11.35 1.22 12.12
N MET A 248 10.45 1.80 12.90
CA MET A 248 9.33 2.60 12.40
C MET A 248 9.40 3.98 13.05
N VAL A 249 8.99 5.01 12.32
CA VAL A 249 9.04 6.40 12.82
C VAL A 249 7.63 6.97 12.86
N GLN A 250 7.26 7.51 14.03
CA GLN A 250 6.10 8.36 14.21
C GLN A 250 6.45 9.80 13.86
N TRP A 251 5.62 10.42 13.06
CA TRP A 251 5.72 11.81 12.64
C TRP A 251 4.47 12.56 13.05
N ASP A 252 4.63 13.84 13.35
CA ASP A 252 3.51 14.78 13.31
C ASP A 252 3.10 14.98 11.85
N LEU A 253 1.86 14.61 11.54
CA LEU A 253 1.37 14.66 10.17
C LEU A 253 1.47 16.09 9.63
N HIS A 254 0.86 17.09 10.26
CA HIS A 254 0.80 18.45 9.71
C HIS A 254 2.15 19.15 9.56
N THR A 255 3.07 18.97 10.51
CA THR A 255 4.38 19.65 10.51
C THR A 255 5.49 18.82 9.86
N ARG A 256 5.22 17.55 9.52
CA ARG A 256 6.19 16.59 8.95
C ARG A 256 7.41 16.39 9.85
N GLN A 257 7.24 16.52 11.17
CA GLN A 257 8.34 16.43 12.11
C GLN A 257 8.39 15.04 12.79
N PRO A 258 9.56 14.36 12.84
CA PRO A 258 9.73 13.10 13.56
C PRO A 258 9.51 13.21 15.08
N LYS A 259 8.57 12.46 15.65
CA LYS A 259 8.28 12.48 17.09
C LYS A 259 8.92 11.34 17.86
N LYS A 260 8.83 10.12 17.34
CA LYS A 260 9.24 8.92 18.07
C LYS A 260 9.76 7.85 17.11
N VAL A 261 10.83 7.18 17.49
CA VAL A 261 11.40 6.05 16.72
C VAL A 261 11.19 4.77 17.51
N PHE A 262 10.57 3.77 16.89
CA PHE A 262 10.32 2.46 17.47
C PHE A 262 11.31 1.43 16.94
N SER A 263 11.71 0.49 17.78
CA SER A 263 12.43 -0.71 17.36
C SER A 263 11.43 -1.78 16.89
N VAL A 264 11.46 -2.09 15.60
CA VAL A 264 10.60 -3.07 14.91
C VAL A 264 11.49 -3.91 13.98
N PRO A 265 12.29 -4.84 14.53
CA PRO A 265 13.36 -5.50 13.80
C PRO A 265 12.89 -6.45 12.70
N GLY A 266 13.61 -6.42 11.58
CA GLY A 266 13.48 -7.38 10.48
C GLY A 266 12.70 -6.87 9.29
N ALA A 267 12.97 -5.63 8.86
CA ALA A 267 12.32 -4.97 7.73
C ALA A 267 10.79 -4.89 7.89
N PRO A 268 10.27 -3.98 8.73
CA PRO A 268 8.84 -3.71 8.79
C PRO A 268 8.39 -3.09 7.47
N LEU A 269 7.49 -3.78 6.76
CA LEU A 269 7.08 -3.39 5.42
C LEU A 269 5.79 -2.57 5.47
N GLU A 270 4.70 -3.14 4.98
CA GLU A 270 3.42 -2.46 4.82
C GLU A 270 2.82 -2.02 6.17
N VAL A 271 2.25 -0.81 6.20
CA VAL A 271 1.56 -0.26 7.38
C VAL A 271 0.06 -0.21 7.07
N ARG A 272 -0.78 -0.67 8.01
CA ARG A 272 -2.25 -0.59 7.87
C ARG A 272 -2.88 -0.04 9.14
N PHE A 273 -3.58 1.08 9.00
CA PHE A 273 -4.45 1.60 10.05
C PHE A 273 -5.87 1.02 9.90
N PRO A 274 -6.56 0.74 11.01
CA PRO A 274 -7.98 0.44 11.05
C PRO A 274 -8.84 1.66 10.70
N TRP A 275 -10.06 1.40 10.24
CA TRP A 275 -11.07 2.41 9.89
C TRP A 275 -11.86 2.88 11.11
N GLY A 276 -11.93 2.07 12.15
CA GLY A 276 -12.67 2.32 13.37
C GLY A 276 -12.34 3.71 13.95
N PRO A 277 -13.36 4.53 14.28
CA PRO A 277 -13.15 5.94 14.66
C PRO A 277 -12.36 6.12 15.95
N ASN A 278 -12.26 5.07 16.77
CA ASN A 278 -11.55 5.06 18.05
C ASN A 278 -10.28 4.19 18.02
N ALA A 279 -9.94 3.59 16.88
CA ALA A 279 -8.89 2.58 16.79
C ALA A 279 -7.50 3.23 16.65
N ASN A 280 -6.80 3.43 17.76
CA ASN A 280 -5.50 4.12 17.82
C ASN A 280 -4.34 3.12 17.71
N TYR A 281 -4.29 2.37 16.62
CA TYR A 281 -3.22 1.43 16.36
C TYR A 281 -2.99 1.22 14.86
N ALA A 282 -1.89 0.60 14.47
CA ALA A 282 -1.60 0.12 13.13
C ALA A 282 -0.93 -1.25 13.19
N PHE A 283 -1.11 -2.03 12.12
CA PHE A 283 -0.36 -3.27 11.89
C PHE A 283 0.78 -3.06 10.92
N SER A 284 1.86 -3.83 11.09
CA SER A 284 2.90 -4.03 10.09
C SER A 284 3.48 -5.45 10.20
N THR A 285 4.11 -5.94 9.14
CA THR A 285 4.77 -7.25 9.13
C THR A 285 6.27 -7.08 8.91
N THR A 286 7.06 -7.88 9.59
CA THR A 286 8.52 -7.88 9.43
C THR A 286 8.96 -9.07 8.57
N ALA A 287 9.52 -8.78 7.40
CA ALA A 287 9.88 -9.78 6.40
C ALA A 287 10.91 -10.80 6.92
N LEU A 288 11.93 -10.35 7.64
CA LEU A 288 13.06 -11.19 8.07
C LEU A 288 12.82 -11.93 9.39
N THR A 289 11.91 -11.43 10.23
CA THR A 289 11.60 -12.05 11.54
C THR A 289 10.25 -12.77 11.55
N SER A 290 9.46 -12.65 10.47
CA SER A 290 8.17 -13.32 10.27
C SER A 290 7.15 -13.03 11.38
N LYS A 291 7.08 -11.77 11.84
CA LYS A 291 6.17 -11.34 12.91
C LYS A 291 5.13 -10.36 12.40
N LEU A 292 3.94 -10.43 12.99
CA LEU A 292 2.96 -9.35 12.97
C LEU A 292 3.23 -8.41 14.13
N TRP A 293 3.36 -7.12 13.84
CA TRP A 293 3.60 -6.05 14.79
C TRP A 293 2.39 -5.15 14.93
N LEU A 294 2.17 -4.67 16.15
CA LEU A 294 1.18 -3.68 16.49
C LEU A 294 1.89 -2.42 16.99
N ILE A 295 1.55 -1.28 16.39
CA ILE A 295 2.00 0.05 16.78
C ILE A 295 0.77 0.77 17.32
N TYR A 296 0.71 1.07 18.62
CA TYR A 296 -0.55 1.45 19.28
C TYR A 296 -0.36 2.53 20.35
N GLU A 297 -1.41 3.33 20.57
CA GLU A 297 -1.51 4.24 21.72
C GLU A 297 -1.98 3.48 22.96
N ASP A 298 -1.23 3.56 24.05
CA ASP A 298 -1.58 2.95 25.34
C ASP A 298 -2.54 3.82 26.18
N ASP A 299 -2.93 3.31 27.35
CA ASP A 299 -3.85 4.01 28.27
C ASP A 299 -3.29 5.34 28.81
N ALA A 300 -1.98 5.57 28.73
CA ALA A 300 -1.33 6.82 29.09
C ALA A 300 -1.29 7.83 27.92
N GLY A 301 -1.77 7.44 26.73
CA GLY A 301 -1.70 8.24 25.51
C GLY A 301 -0.35 8.17 24.80
N GLU A 302 0.52 7.24 25.20
CA GLU A 302 1.85 7.05 24.61
C GLU A 302 1.82 5.98 23.53
N TRP A 303 2.46 6.25 22.40
CA TRP A 303 2.59 5.27 21.33
C TRP A 303 3.68 4.26 21.65
N GLN A 304 3.39 2.98 21.40
CA GLN A 304 4.22 1.82 21.67
C GLN A 304 4.27 0.92 20.42
N ALA A 305 5.25 0.01 20.38
CA ALA A 305 5.33 -1.03 19.35
C ALA A 305 5.62 -2.39 20.00
N LYS A 306 4.91 -3.43 19.58
CA LYS A 306 5.18 -4.81 20.02
C LYS A 306 4.83 -5.84 18.96
N ALA A 307 5.57 -6.94 18.92
CA ALA A 307 5.15 -8.13 18.19
C ALA A 307 3.92 -8.74 18.88
N VAL A 308 2.90 -9.11 18.10
CA VAL A 308 1.62 -9.62 18.60
C VAL A 308 1.27 -11.01 18.08
N ALA A 309 1.87 -11.45 16.96
CA ALA A 309 1.71 -12.81 16.46
C ALA A 309 2.91 -13.25 15.61
N ASP A 310 3.05 -14.57 15.47
CA ASP A 310 3.98 -15.21 14.56
C ASP A 310 3.25 -15.52 13.25
N ILE A 311 3.85 -15.15 12.12
CA ILE A 311 3.31 -15.45 10.79
C ILE A 311 3.89 -16.77 10.26
N GLY A 312 5.15 -17.04 10.61
CA GLY A 312 5.86 -18.26 10.23
C GLY A 312 7.21 -18.35 10.93
N ASN A 313 7.93 -19.44 10.67
CA ASN A 313 9.28 -19.62 11.18
C ASN A 313 10.28 -18.87 10.26
N PRO A 314 11.03 -17.87 10.76
CA PRO A 314 11.96 -17.09 9.93
C PRO A 314 13.09 -17.94 9.34
N ALA A 315 13.46 -19.07 9.95
CA ALA A 315 14.47 -19.97 9.40
C ALA A 315 14.03 -20.64 8.07
N ASP A 316 12.73 -20.71 7.80
CA ASP A 316 12.17 -21.22 6.55
C ASP A 316 12.03 -20.12 5.48
N ILE A 317 12.39 -18.87 5.83
CA ILE A 317 12.40 -17.68 4.97
C ILE A 317 11.05 -17.47 4.27
N PRO A 318 9.89 -17.42 4.97
CA PRO A 318 8.60 -17.23 4.31
C PRO A 318 8.46 -15.83 3.66
N LEU A 319 9.08 -14.81 4.25
CA LEU A 319 9.00 -13.39 3.86
C LEU A 319 7.57 -12.84 3.79
N PRO A 320 6.94 -12.47 4.92
CA PRO A 320 5.68 -11.74 4.90
C PRO A 320 5.87 -10.35 4.27
N VAL A 321 5.25 -10.12 3.12
CA VAL A 321 5.53 -8.95 2.25
C VAL A 321 4.39 -7.96 2.11
N ASP A 322 3.14 -8.42 2.21
CA ASP A 322 1.98 -7.53 2.10
C ASP A 322 0.83 -7.97 3.02
N ILE A 323 0.01 -6.99 3.40
CA ILE A 323 -1.14 -7.14 4.27
C ILE A 323 -2.34 -6.31 3.82
N SER A 324 -3.54 -6.86 4.01
CA SER A 324 -4.82 -6.18 3.74
C SER A 324 -5.79 -6.36 4.90
N LEU A 325 -6.03 -5.27 5.65
CA LEU A 325 -6.93 -5.23 6.80
C LEU A 325 -8.39 -5.12 6.33
N ALA A 326 -9.37 -5.82 6.89
CA ALA A 326 -10.78 -5.70 6.51
C ALA A 326 -11.39 -4.36 6.93
N ALA A 327 -12.43 -3.92 6.21
CA ALA A 327 -13.09 -2.63 6.44
C ALA A 327 -13.80 -2.56 7.79
N ASP A 328 -14.15 -3.71 8.36
CA ASP A 328 -14.72 -3.87 9.70
C ASP A 328 -13.65 -4.01 10.80
N ASP A 329 -12.37 -3.92 10.44
CA ASP A 329 -11.20 -4.10 11.28
C ASP A 329 -11.13 -5.47 12.00
N GLN A 330 -11.89 -6.48 11.55
CA GLN A 330 -11.95 -7.77 12.24
C GLN A 330 -10.94 -8.79 11.72
N THR A 331 -10.54 -8.69 10.45
CA THR A 331 -9.64 -9.68 9.83
C THR A 331 -8.52 -9.03 9.03
N LEU A 332 -7.37 -9.71 8.94
CA LEU A 332 -6.18 -9.23 8.27
C LEU A 332 -5.61 -10.34 7.37
N TRP A 333 -5.61 -10.13 6.06
CA TRP A 333 -4.87 -10.98 5.13
C TRP A 333 -3.38 -10.67 5.23
N ILE A 334 -2.55 -11.71 5.20
CA ILE A 334 -1.09 -11.62 5.22
C ILE A 334 -0.52 -12.57 4.18
N ASN A 335 0.23 -12.02 3.23
CA ASN A 335 0.93 -12.79 2.21
C ASN A 335 2.39 -12.99 2.58
N SER A 336 2.88 -14.21 2.36
CA SER A 336 4.30 -14.54 2.43
C SER A 336 4.82 -15.02 1.08
N PHE A 337 5.89 -14.35 0.65
CA PHE A 337 6.37 -14.42 -0.71
C PHE A 337 6.95 -15.77 -1.09
N MET A 338 7.92 -16.25 -0.33
CA MET A 338 8.73 -17.40 -0.70
C MET A 338 7.96 -18.71 -0.59
N ASP A 339 7.03 -18.80 0.35
CA ASP A 339 6.16 -19.96 0.50
C ASP A 339 4.85 -19.80 -0.29
N GLY A 340 4.65 -18.70 -1.04
CA GLY A 340 3.49 -18.47 -1.90
C GLY A 340 2.13 -18.58 -1.21
N THR A 341 2.06 -18.28 0.08
CA THR A 341 0.90 -18.55 0.93
C THR A 341 0.24 -17.27 1.43
N THR A 342 -1.09 -17.25 1.40
CA THR A 342 -1.90 -16.24 2.10
C THR A 342 -2.44 -16.82 3.41
N ARG A 343 -2.53 -15.99 4.44
CA ARG A 343 -3.10 -16.32 5.75
C ARG A 343 -4.13 -15.27 6.14
N LEU A 344 -5.21 -15.71 6.77
CA LEU A 344 -6.18 -14.80 7.39
C LEU A 344 -5.99 -14.83 8.90
N PHE A 345 -5.85 -13.67 9.50
CA PHE A 345 -5.84 -13.48 10.94
C PHE A 345 -7.15 -12.84 11.40
N ASP A 346 -7.75 -13.36 12.46
CA ASP A 346 -8.68 -12.62 13.31
C ASP A 346 -7.87 -11.61 14.12
N VAL A 347 -8.20 -10.33 13.96
CA VAL A 347 -7.57 -9.17 14.63
C VAL A 347 -8.58 -8.37 15.44
N SER A 348 -9.75 -8.94 15.75
CA SER A 348 -10.79 -8.32 16.60
C SER A 348 -10.25 -7.88 17.96
N ASP A 349 -9.28 -8.63 18.50
CA ASP A 349 -8.35 -8.18 19.55
C ASP A 349 -6.97 -7.92 18.91
N PRO A 350 -6.60 -6.65 18.65
CA PRO A 350 -5.36 -6.33 17.97
C PRO A 350 -4.10 -6.68 18.78
N HIS A 351 -4.25 -6.91 20.10
CA HIS A 351 -3.16 -7.35 20.94
C HIS A 351 -2.94 -8.86 20.94
N ASN A 352 -3.92 -9.65 20.49
CA ASN A 352 -3.83 -11.10 20.42
C ASN A 352 -4.38 -11.67 19.10
N PRO A 353 -3.81 -11.30 17.93
CA PRO A 353 -4.25 -11.84 16.65
C PRO A 353 -4.14 -13.35 16.56
N LYS A 354 -5.06 -13.99 15.82
CA LYS A 354 -5.07 -15.44 15.64
C LYS A 354 -5.24 -15.80 14.18
N GLN A 355 -4.33 -16.62 13.66
CA GLN A 355 -4.52 -17.20 12.33
C GLN A 355 -5.74 -18.13 12.34
N ILE A 356 -6.68 -17.90 11.43
CA ILE A 356 -7.93 -18.65 11.29
C ILE A 356 -8.05 -19.38 9.95
N TYR A 357 -7.21 -19.03 8.97
CA TYR A 357 -7.21 -19.64 7.65
C TYR A 357 -5.83 -19.54 6.97
N GLU A 358 -5.55 -20.45 6.05
CA GLU A 358 -4.33 -20.48 5.23
C GLU A 358 -4.63 -21.11 3.87
N LYS A 359 -4.07 -20.56 2.79
CA LYS A 359 -4.13 -21.14 1.44
C LYS A 359 -2.82 -20.87 0.68
N LYS A 360 -2.28 -21.92 0.06
CA LYS A 360 -1.20 -21.80 -0.94
C LYS A 360 -1.80 -21.25 -2.24
N ILE A 361 -1.40 -20.04 -2.64
CA ILE A 361 -1.91 -19.38 -3.85
C ILE A 361 -1.14 -19.85 -5.09
N ALA A 362 0.20 -19.86 -5.01
CA ALA A 362 1.08 -20.36 -6.07
C ALA A 362 2.49 -20.66 -5.51
N SER A 363 3.49 -20.82 -6.40
CA SER A 363 4.90 -20.92 -6.03
C SER A 363 5.39 -19.68 -5.26
N GLN A 364 4.92 -18.48 -5.65
CA GLN A 364 5.13 -17.19 -5.00
C GLN A 364 3.83 -16.38 -4.96
N VAL A 365 3.69 -15.46 -4.01
CA VAL A 365 2.57 -14.49 -3.92
C VAL A 365 3.08 -13.20 -3.28
N ASN A 366 2.71 -12.03 -3.81
CA ASN A 366 3.08 -10.76 -3.22
C ASN A 366 1.85 -9.97 -2.77
N MET A 367 1.28 -9.11 -3.64
CA MET A 367 0.26 -8.17 -3.19
C MET A 367 -1.07 -8.85 -2.93
N VAL A 368 -1.79 -8.38 -1.91
CA VAL A 368 -3.18 -8.69 -1.60
C VAL A 368 -3.99 -7.40 -1.53
N SER A 369 -5.09 -7.38 -2.28
CA SER A 369 -6.10 -6.34 -2.22
C SER A 369 -7.45 -6.99 -2.02
N GLN A 370 -8.30 -6.42 -1.16
CA GLN A 370 -9.67 -6.90 -1.00
C GLN A 370 -10.69 -5.79 -1.26
N SER A 371 -11.86 -6.20 -1.76
CA SER A 371 -12.98 -5.30 -1.91
C SER A 371 -13.45 -4.74 -0.57
N TRP A 372 -14.12 -3.60 -0.60
CA TRP A 372 -14.60 -2.93 0.62
C TRP A 372 -15.53 -3.82 1.47
N ASP A 373 -16.38 -4.61 0.84
CA ASP A 373 -17.26 -5.57 1.53
C ASP A 373 -16.55 -6.82 2.08
N GLY A 374 -15.25 -7.00 1.79
CA GLY A 374 -14.47 -8.16 2.23
C GLY A 374 -14.82 -9.48 1.54
N GLU A 375 -15.68 -9.46 0.52
CA GLU A 375 -16.12 -10.69 -0.16
C GLU A 375 -15.20 -11.11 -1.31
N ARG A 376 -14.37 -10.21 -1.85
CA ARG A 376 -13.48 -10.47 -2.98
C ARG A 376 -12.05 -10.16 -2.61
N VAL A 377 -11.14 -11.07 -2.91
CA VAL A 377 -9.72 -10.96 -2.59
C VAL A 377 -8.89 -11.27 -3.83
N TYR A 378 -7.96 -10.37 -4.13
CA TYR A 378 -7.14 -10.37 -5.34
C TYR A 378 -5.68 -10.52 -4.95
N TYR A 379 -4.94 -11.26 -5.77
CA TYR A 379 -3.54 -11.56 -5.55
C TYR A 379 -2.73 -11.35 -6.82
N THR A 380 -1.58 -10.71 -6.68
CA THR A 380 -0.51 -10.68 -7.69
C THR A 380 0.77 -11.26 -7.10
N SER A 381 1.74 -11.53 -7.97
CA SER A 381 2.83 -12.44 -7.69
C SER A 381 4.19 -11.80 -7.50
N SER A 382 4.50 -10.71 -8.22
CA SER A 382 5.85 -10.17 -8.31
C SER A 382 6.22 -9.37 -7.07
N LEU A 383 7.41 -9.58 -6.52
CA LEU A 383 8.00 -8.74 -5.47
C LEU A 383 9.00 -7.73 -6.05
N LEU A 384 10.14 -8.19 -6.53
CA LEU A 384 11.16 -7.40 -7.23
C LEU A 384 11.70 -8.25 -8.37
N GLY A 385 12.06 -7.65 -9.50
CA GLY A 385 12.52 -8.38 -10.68
C GLY A 385 13.70 -9.31 -10.40
N ASN A 386 14.61 -8.91 -9.50
CA ASN A 386 15.77 -9.70 -9.09
C ASN A 386 15.51 -10.65 -7.91
N TRP A 387 14.32 -10.59 -7.30
CA TRP A 387 13.92 -11.45 -6.17
C TRP A 387 12.82 -12.44 -6.52
N ASP A 388 12.09 -12.18 -7.60
CA ASP A 388 11.17 -13.13 -8.19
C ASP A 388 11.83 -14.49 -8.43
N LYS A 389 11.04 -15.54 -8.21
CA LYS A 389 11.50 -16.90 -8.48
C LYS A 389 11.81 -17.05 -9.96
N LYS A 390 12.56 -18.09 -10.29
CA LYS A 390 13.07 -18.36 -11.64
C LYS A 390 12.54 -19.70 -12.15
N GLY A 391 12.52 -19.87 -13.47
CA GLY A 391 12.14 -21.13 -14.10
C GLY A 391 10.68 -21.48 -13.84
N ALA A 392 10.40 -22.74 -13.49
CA ALA A 392 9.02 -23.23 -13.29
C ALA A 392 8.29 -22.58 -12.11
N ASP A 393 9.03 -21.94 -11.19
CA ASP A 393 8.45 -21.27 -10.03
C ASP A 393 8.20 -19.76 -10.24
N ASP A 394 8.61 -19.18 -11.39
CA ASP A 394 8.37 -17.77 -11.77
C ASP A 394 6.92 -17.54 -12.23
N ALA A 395 5.96 -17.81 -11.35
CA ALA A 395 4.54 -17.63 -11.66
C ALA A 395 4.20 -16.14 -11.67
N GLN A 396 3.62 -15.65 -12.77
CA GLN A 396 3.18 -14.26 -12.90
C GLN A 396 1.68 -14.15 -13.23
N TYR A 397 0.90 -13.59 -12.31
CA TYR A 397 -0.56 -13.66 -12.41
C TYR A 397 -1.31 -12.52 -11.73
N LEU A 398 -2.60 -12.40 -12.10
CA LEU A 398 -3.66 -11.90 -11.24
C LEU A 398 -4.59 -13.08 -10.91
N LYS A 399 -4.83 -13.35 -9.63
CA LYS A 399 -5.83 -14.33 -9.18
C LYS A 399 -6.89 -13.65 -8.33
N ALA A 400 -8.15 -13.89 -8.65
CA ALA A 400 -9.29 -13.39 -7.89
C ALA A 400 -10.02 -14.55 -7.20
N TYR A 401 -10.42 -14.32 -5.96
CA TYR A 401 -11.16 -15.26 -5.14
C TYR A 401 -12.35 -14.57 -4.49
N LYS A 402 -13.38 -15.35 -4.16
CA LYS A 402 -14.45 -14.97 -3.25
C LYS A 402 -14.20 -15.55 -1.87
N TRP A 403 -14.25 -14.74 -0.84
CA TRP A 403 -14.25 -15.21 0.54
C TRP A 403 -15.68 -15.51 0.98
N ASN A 404 -15.98 -16.79 1.24
CA ASN A 404 -17.34 -17.22 1.63
C ASN A 404 -17.56 -17.27 3.16
N GLY A 405 -16.61 -16.75 3.95
CA GLY A 405 -16.59 -16.86 5.41
C GLY A 405 -15.87 -18.10 5.95
N SER A 406 -15.44 -19.02 5.09
CA SER A 406 -14.72 -20.24 5.48
C SER A 406 -13.51 -20.56 4.60
N GLU A 407 -13.60 -20.29 3.30
CA GLU A 407 -12.52 -20.53 2.34
C GLU A 407 -12.53 -19.51 1.19
N LEU A 408 -11.37 -19.36 0.55
CA LEU A 408 -11.23 -18.66 -0.72
C LEU A 408 -11.68 -19.57 -1.87
N VAL A 409 -12.80 -19.22 -2.48
CA VAL A 409 -13.34 -19.87 -3.68
C VAL A 409 -12.82 -19.17 -4.92
N ASP A 410 -12.21 -19.93 -5.83
CA ASP A 410 -11.63 -19.39 -7.06
C ASP A 410 -12.70 -18.67 -7.91
N ASP A 411 -12.38 -17.49 -8.42
CA ASP A 411 -13.26 -16.69 -9.29
C ASP A 411 -12.73 -16.66 -10.72
N PHE A 412 -11.55 -16.07 -10.91
CA PHE A 412 -10.84 -16.09 -12.20
C PHE A 412 -9.34 -15.93 -11.98
N GLU A 413 -8.57 -16.27 -13.02
CA GLU A 413 -7.12 -16.10 -13.06
C GLU A 413 -6.72 -15.57 -14.44
N ILE A 414 -5.70 -14.71 -14.44
CA ILE A 414 -5.02 -14.24 -15.63
C ILE A 414 -3.54 -14.57 -15.48
N ASP A 415 -3.02 -15.39 -16.38
CA ASP A 415 -1.58 -15.61 -16.52
C ASP A 415 -0.97 -14.44 -17.31
N PHE A 416 -0.14 -13.65 -16.63
CA PHE A 416 0.44 -12.44 -17.21
C PHE A 416 1.54 -12.74 -18.23
N TYR A 417 2.17 -13.91 -18.15
CA TYR A 417 3.17 -14.34 -19.13
C TYR A 417 2.51 -14.89 -20.39
N GLU A 418 1.45 -15.70 -20.27
CA GLU A 418 0.63 -16.12 -21.41
C GLU A 418 0.03 -14.92 -22.14
N ALA A 419 -0.43 -13.91 -21.38
CA ALA A 419 -0.96 -12.66 -21.92
C ALA A 419 0.12 -11.66 -22.40
N GLN A 420 1.42 -11.98 -22.28
CA GLN A 420 2.53 -11.13 -22.71
C GLN A 420 2.57 -9.75 -22.03
N LEU A 421 2.20 -9.68 -20.76
CA LEU A 421 2.07 -8.43 -20.00
C LEU A 421 3.31 -8.09 -19.18
N GLY A 422 3.99 -9.09 -18.62
CA GLY A 422 5.15 -8.91 -17.73
C GLY A 422 4.88 -9.47 -16.33
N ARG A 423 5.50 -8.89 -15.30
CA ARG A 423 5.38 -9.30 -13.89
C ARG A 423 4.37 -8.42 -13.17
N ALA A 424 3.29 -9.02 -12.66
CA ALA A 424 2.20 -8.29 -12.00
C ALA A 424 2.60 -7.89 -10.58
N HIS A 425 2.61 -6.59 -10.26
CA HIS A 425 2.97 -6.09 -8.94
C HIS A 425 1.78 -5.44 -8.22
N LEU A 426 1.63 -4.11 -8.24
CA LEU A 426 0.62 -3.44 -7.40
C LEU A 426 -0.76 -3.41 -8.06
N MET A 427 -1.80 -3.65 -7.25
CA MET A 427 -3.21 -3.48 -7.63
C MET A 427 -3.82 -2.19 -7.05
N ARG A 428 -4.69 -1.56 -7.85
CA ARG A 428 -5.57 -0.45 -7.42
C ARG A 428 -6.94 -0.56 -8.06
N PHE A 429 -8.01 -0.39 -7.28
CA PHE A 429 -9.37 -0.49 -7.81
C PHE A 429 -9.88 0.82 -8.41
N GLY A 430 -10.67 0.69 -9.48
CA GLY A 430 -11.33 1.79 -10.18
C GLY A 430 -12.82 1.56 -10.33
N SER A 431 -13.59 2.65 -10.37
CA SER A 431 -15.01 2.62 -10.75
C SER A 431 -15.41 3.97 -11.36
N ALA A 432 -16.22 3.91 -12.41
CA ALA A 432 -16.84 5.08 -13.01
C ALA A 432 -17.86 5.75 -12.06
N ALA A 433 -18.42 4.99 -11.11
CA ALA A 433 -19.34 5.51 -10.10
C ALA A 433 -18.71 6.56 -9.16
N LEU A 434 -17.38 6.64 -9.10
CA LEU A 434 -16.66 7.67 -8.35
C LEU A 434 -16.79 9.07 -8.97
N TYR A 435 -17.16 9.15 -10.26
CA TYR A 435 -17.12 10.38 -11.05
C TYR A 435 -18.49 10.80 -11.59
N SER A 436 -19.53 10.03 -11.29
CA SER A 436 -20.91 10.21 -11.80
C SER A 436 -21.78 11.08 -10.92
#